data_AF-Q9R273-F1
#
_entry.id   AF-Q9R273-F1
#
_cell.length_a   1.000
_cell.length_b   1.000
_cell.length_c   1.000
_cell.angle_alpha   90.00
_cell.angle_beta   90.00
_cell.angle_gamma   90.00
#
_symmetry.space_group_name_H-M   'P 1'
#
loop_
_entity.id
_entity.type
_entity.pdbx_description
1 polymer ?
#
loop_
_entity_poly.entity_id
_entity_poly.type
_entity_poly.pdbx_seq_one_letter_code
_entity_poly.pdbx_strand_id
1 'polypeptide(L)'
;NYWDKFVKRKVINKYGDLYGAERIAELLGLDKNALDFSPVEEAKAEAASLVSWLSSIDMKYHIWKLGVVFTDNSFLYLAWYTTMSVLGHYNNFFFAAHLLDIAMGFKTLRTILSSVTHNGKQLVLTVGLLAVVVYLYTVVAFNFFRKFYNKSEDDDEPDMKCDDMMTCYLFHMYVGVRAGGGIGDEIEDPAGDPYEMYRIVFDITFFFFVIVILLAIIQGLIIDAFGELRDQQEQVREDMETKCFICG
;
A
#
# COMPACT_ATOMS: atom_id res chain seq x y z
N ASN A 1 14.25 -27.54 1.22
CA ASN A 1 13.04 -28.04 0.52
C ASN A 1 13.15 -28.13 -0.99
N TYR A 2 14.31 -27.81 -1.59
CA TYR A 2 14.50 -28.03 -3.03
C TYR A 2 14.76 -29.51 -3.35
N TRP A 3 14.38 -29.95 -4.56
CA TRP A 3 14.48 -31.36 -4.98
C TRP A 3 15.93 -31.81 -5.14
N ASP A 4 16.77 -31.03 -5.82
CA ASP A 4 18.18 -31.36 -5.99
C ASP A 4 18.98 -31.02 -4.74
N LYS A 5 19.39 -32.06 -4.01
CA LYS A 5 20.25 -31.93 -2.82
C LYS A 5 21.73 -31.86 -3.17
N PHE A 6 22.12 -32.07 -4.43
CA PHE A 6 23.52 -32.11 -4.87
C PHE A 6 24.01 -30.79 -5.48
N VAL A 7 23.25 -29.71 -5.36
CA VAL A 7 23.60 -28.39 -5.91
C VAL A 7 24.97 -27.89 -5.45
N LYS A 8 25.35 -28.10 -4.18
CA LYS A 8 26.66 -27.69 -3.65
C LYS A 8 27.83 -28.36 -4.41
N ARG A 9 27.70 -29.65 -4.75
CA ARG A 9 28.69 -30.41 -5.54
C ARG A 9 28.78 -29.89 -6.97
N LYS A 10 27.63 -29.56 -7.58
CA LYS A 10 27.59 -28.98 -8.94
C LYS A 10 28.28 -27.61 -9.00
N VAL A 11 28.13 -26.78 -7.97
CA VAL A 11 28.80 -25.47 -7.89
C VAL A 11 30.32 -25.63 -7.79
N ILE A 12 30.80 -26.54 -6.95
CA ILE A 12 32.25 -26.83 -6.83
C ILE A 12 32.81 -27.36 -8.15
N ASN A 13 32.15 -28.33 -8.79
CA ASN A 13 32.63 -28.88 -10.07
C ASN A 13 32.70 -27.84 -11.20
N LYS A 14 31.86 -26.78 -11.14
CA LYS A 14 31.80 -25.76 -12.19
C LYS A 14 32.77 -24.60 -11.94
N TYR A 15 32.95 -24.18 -10.68
CA TYR A 15 33.66 -22.95 -10.33
C TYR A 15 34.91 -23.17 -9.46
N GLY A 16 35.15 -24.40 -8.99
CA GLY A 16 36.27 -24.76 -8.11
C GLY A 16 37.63 -24.46 -8.73
N ASP A 17 37.81 -24.76 -10.02
CA ASP A 17 39.09 -24.60 -10.71
C ASP A 17 39.46 -23.11 -10.92
N LEU A 18 38.47 -22.23 -11.00
CA LEU A 18 38.67 -20.80 -11.30
C LEU A 18 38.95 -19.97 -10.04
N TYR A 19 38.23 -20.27 -8.95
CA TYR A 19 38.22 -19.43 -7.73
C TYR A 19 38.84 -20.13 -6.50
N GLY A 20 39.28 -21.38 -6.65
CA GLY A 20 39.78 -22.24 -5.58
C GLY A 20 38.66 -23.04 -4.92
N ALA A 21 38.74 -24.37 -5.01
CA ALA A 21 37.73 -25.28 -4.49
C ALA A 21 37.53 -25.16 -2.96
N GLU A 22 38.61 -24.96 -2.20
CA GLU A 22 38.55 -24.80 -0.74
C GLU A 22 37.76 -23.56 -0.32
N ARG A 23 38.00 -22.43 -1.00
CA ARG A 23 37.30 -21.16 -0.72
C ARG A 23 35.79 -21.27 -0.99
N ILE A 24 35.42 -21.96 -2.07
CA ILE A 24 34.01 -22.21 -2.39
C ILE A 24 33.37 -23.17 -1.37
N ALA A 25 34.09 -24.21 -0.95
CA ALA A 25 33.60 -25.16 0.04
C ALA A 25 33.31 -24.50 1.39
N GLU A 26 34.22 -23.62 1.85
CA GLU A 26 34.04 -22.82 3.06
C GLU A 26 32.80 -21.91 2.97
N LEU A 27 32.64 -21.18 1.86
CA LEU A 27 31.49 -20.31 1.64
C LEU A 27 30.16 -21.07 1.64
N LEU A 28 30.14 -22.29 1.07
CA LEU A 28 28.96 -23.15 1.04
C LEU A 28 28.68 -23.85 2.38
N GLY A 29 29.52 -23.65 3.39
CA GLY A 29 29.43 -24.29 4.69
C GLY A 29 29.54 -25.81 4.59
N LEU A 30 30.42 -26.30 3.72
CA LEU A 30 30.80 -27.71 3.69
C LEU A 30 31.95 -27.91 4.67
N ASP A 31 31.81 -28.87 5.59
CA ASP A 31 32.90 -29.27 6.46
C ASP A 31 34.05 -29.85 5.63
N LYS A 32 35.29 -29.67 6.10
CA LYS A 32 36.49 -30.18 5.42
C LYS A 32 36.44 -31.69 5.16
N ASN A 33 35.69 -32.44 5.97
CA ASN A 33 35.46 -33.88 5.80
C ASN A 33 34.53 -34.22 4.63
N ALA A 34 33.75 -33.27 4.10
CA ALA A 34 32.90 -33.47 2.93
C ALA A 34 33.65 -33.28 1.59
N LEU A 35 34.91 -32.82 1.65
CA LEU A 35 35.83 -32.77 0.50
C LEU A 35 36.46 -34.13 0.21
N ASP A 36 36.49 -35.04 1.19
CA ASP A 36 36.82 -36.44 0.98
C ASP A 36 35.58 -37.15 0.42
N PHE A 37 35.58 -37.44 -0.88
CA PHE A 37 34.53 -38.18 -1.59
C PHE A 37 34.43 -39.66 -1.17
N SER A 38 34.87 -40.02 0.05
CA SER A 38 34.72 -41.34 0.65
C SER A 38 33.28 -41.61 1.09
N PRO A 39 32.81 -42.86 1.03
CA PRO A 39 31.47 -43.23 1.48
C PRO A 39 31.28 -42.87 2.96
N VAL A 40 30.13 -42.28 3.27
CA VAL A 40 29.74 -41.89 4.64
C VAL A 40 29.68 -43.15 5.50
N GLU A 41 30.60 -43.30 6.44
CA GLU A 41 30.53 -44.36 7.47
C GLU A 41 29.26 -44.17 8.32
N GLU A 42 28.50 -45.24 8.47
CA GLU A 42 27.25 -45.28 9.23
C GLU A 42 27.50 -44.96 10.72
N ALA A 43 27.15 -43.74 11.14
CA ALA A 43 27.20 -43.34 12.54
C ALA A 43 26.08 -44.05 13.34
N LYS A 44 26.50 -44.76 14.39
CA LYS A 44 25.70 -45.56 15.33
C LYS A 44 24.57 -44.73 15.97
N ALA A 45 23.34 -45.24 15.91
CA ALA A 45 22.14 -44.58 16.46
C ALA A 45 22.19 -44.48 17.99
N GLU A 46 22.42 -43.28 18.51
CA GLU A 46 22.35 -42.98 19.95
C GLU A 46 20.91 -42.56 20.33
N ALA A 47 20.45 -42.94 21.52
CA ALA A 47 19.07 -42.76 21.97
C ALA A 47 18.68 -41.26 22.02
N ALA A 48 17.79 -40.85 21.12
CA ALA A 48 17.37 -39.46 20.97
C ALA A 48 16.46 -39.00 22.13
N SER A 49 17.04 -38.27 23.09
CA SER A 49 16.27 -37.44 24.01
C SER A 49 15.74 -36.21 23.28
N LEU A 50 14.50 -35.79 23.53
CA LEU A 50 13.87 -34.61 22.88
C LEU A 50 14.73 -33.34 23.01
N VAL A 51 15.51 -33.21 24.09
CA VAL A 51 16.40 -32.07 24.33
C VAL A 51 17.66 -32.12 23.48
N SER A 52 18.26 -33.31 23.26
CA SER A 52 19.42 -33.43 22.35
C SER A 52 19.00 -33.32 20.88
N TRP A 53 17.76 -33.71 20.56
CA TRP A 53 17.18 -33.49 19.24
C TRP A 53 16.95 -31.99 18.97
N LEU A 54 16.39 -31.24 19.93
CA LEU A 54 16.18 -29.79 19.79
C LEU A 54 17.48 -28.99 19.66
N SER A 55 18.56 -29.40 20.32
CA SER A 55 19.87 -28.74 20.20
C SER A 55 20.60 -29.06 18.89
N SER A 56 20.21 -30.14 18.19
CA SER A 56 20.80 -30.54 16.89
C SER A 56 20.25 -29.76 15.69
N ILE A 57 19.30 -28.85 15.91
CA ILE A 57 18.61 -28.10 14.86
C ILE A 57 19.46 -26.92 14.36
N ASP A 58 19.55 -26.75 13.04
CA ASP A 58 20.21 -25.62 12.40
C ASP A 58 19.42 -24.32 12.62
N MET A 59 19.72 -23.62 13.71
CA MET A 59 19.10 -22.35 14.08
C MET A 59 19.23 -21.29 12.98
N LYS A 60 20.34 -21.27 12.23
CA LYS A 60 20.57 -20.31 11.15
C LYS A 60 19.59 -20.53 10.00
N TYR A 61 19.35 -21.79 9.62
CA TYR A 61 18.35 -22.14 8.62
C TYR A 61 16.94 -21.80 9.07
N HIS A 62 16.59 -22.03 10.33
CA HIS A 62 15.26 -21.69 10.85
C HIS A 62 15.01 -20.18 10.90
N ILE A 63 16.00 -19.38 11.31
CA ILE A 63 15.90 -17.91 11.27
C ILE A 63 15.70 -17.43 9.82
N TRP A 64 16.50 -17.95 8.87
CA TRP A 64 16.33 -17.60 7.46
C TRP A 64 14.93 -17.99 6.94
N LYS A 65 14.46 -19.20 7.26
CA LYS A 65 13.16 -19.70 6.85
C LYS A 65 12.02 -18.84 7.43
N LEU A 66 12.11 -18.45 8.70
CA LEU A 66 11.15 -17.54 9.32
C LEU A 66 11.15 -16.17 8.62
N GLY A 67 12.33 -15.64 8.28
CA GLY A 67 12.44 -14.41 7.50
C GLY A 67 11.67 -14.49 6.18
N VAL A 68 11.83 -15.59 5.43
CA VAL A 68 11.07 -15.82 4.19
C VAL A 68 9.56 -15.90 4.43
N VAL A 69 9.12 -16.61 5.48
CA VAL A 69 7.69 -16.73 5.82
C VAL A 69 7.09 -15.37 6.20
N PHE A 70 7.80 -14.55 6.97
CA PHE A 70 7.34 -13.21 7.34
C PHE A 70 7.33 -12.21 6.17
N THR A 71 8.00 -12.50 5.06
CA THR A 71 7.90 -11.69 3.84
C THR A 71 6.77 -12.11 2.90
N ASP A 72 6.10 -13.24 3.16
CA ASP A 72 4.98 -13.70 2.33
C ASP A 72 3.69 -12.91 2.64
N ASN A 73 3.12 -12.27 1.62
CA ASN A 73 1.92 -11.44 1.77
C ASN A 73 0.70 -12.24 2.26
N SER A 74 0.56 -13.50 1.85
CA SER A 74 -0.56 -14.35 2.26
C SER A 74 -0.45 -14.72 3.73
N PHE A 75 0.77 -15.05 4.19
CA PHE A 75 1.04 -15.27 5.59
C PHE A 75 0.80 -14.02 6.44
N LEU A 76 1.29 -12.85 6.01
CA LEU A 76 1.07 -11.59 6.71
C LEU A 76 -0.43 -11.26 6.83
N TYR A 77 -1.20 -11.51 5.78
CA TYR A 77 -2.65 -11.36 5.78
C TYR A 77 -3.33 -12.25 6.84
N LEU A 78 -2.98 -13.54 6.88
CA LEU A 78 -3.52 -14.49 7.85
C LEU A 78 -3.07 -14.20 9.29
N ALA A 79 -1.83 -13.74 9.47
CA ALA A 79 -1.30 -13.34 10.76
C ALA A 79 -2.03 -12.11 11.30
N TRP A 80 -2.28 -11.11 10.44
CA TRP A 80 -3.11 -9.94 10.77
C TRP A 80 -4.54 -10.34 11.15
N TYR A 81 -5.17 -11.21 10.37
CA TYR A 81 -6.50 -11.75 10.64
C TYR A 81 -6.56 -12.42 12.03
N THR A 82 -5.59 -13.27 12.34
CA THR A 82 -5.48 -13.94 13.65
C THR A 82 -5.26 -12.95 14.79
N THR A 83 -4.44 -11.92 14.56
CA THR A 83 -4.18 -10.85 15.55
C THR A 83 -5.48 -10.10 15.88
N MET A 84 -6.29 -9.80 14.87
CA MET A 84 -7.61 -9.18 15.06
C MET A 84 -8.56 -10.05 15.87
N SER A 85 -8.51 -11.39 15.73
CA SER A 85 -9.32 -12.30 16.55
C SER A 85 -8.93 -12.24 18.03
N VAL A 86 -7.63 -12.22 18.33
CA VAL A 86 -7.12 -12.07 19.71
C VAL A 86 -7.50 -10.72 20.30
N LEU A 87 -7.35 -9.63 19.52
CA LEU A 87 -7.76 -8.29 19.92
C LEU A 87 -9.29 -8.17 20.13
N GLY A 88 -10.08 -8.94 19.38
CA GLY A 88 -11.53 -9.04 19.53
C GLY A 88 -11.97 -9.46 20.92
N HIS A 89 -11.18 -10.29 21.62
CA HIS A 89 -11.46 -10.66 23.00
C HIS A 89 -11.29 -9.50 24.00
N TYR A 90 -10.45 -8.50 23.68
CA TYR A 90 -10.30 -7.30 24.50
C TYR A 90 -11.35 -6.24 24.16
N ASN A 91 -11.67 -6.08 22.86
CA ASN A 91 -12.70 -5.17 22.40
C ASN A 91 -13.47 -5.76 21.21
N ASN A 92 -14.79 -5.92 21.37
CA ASN A 92 -15.68 -6.51 20.38
C ASN A 92 -15.64 -5.81 19.00
N PHE A 93 -15.22 -4.54 18.92
CA PHE A 93 -15.08 -3.82 17.65
C PHE A 93 -14.17 -4.55 16.64
N PHE A 94 -13.11 -5.21 17.10
CA PHE A 94 -12.16 -5.88 16.19
C PHE A 94 -12.76 -7.10 15.48
N PHE A 95 -13.87 -7.67 15.96
CA PHE A 95 -14.60 -8.69 15.20
C PHE A 95 -15.21 -8.12 13.91
N ALA A 96 -15.57 -6.83 13.87
CA ALA A 96 -16.09 -6.20 12.66
C ALA A 96 -15.06 -6.17 11.52
N ALA A 97 -13.76 -6.06 11.84
CA ALA A 97 -12.69 -6.06 10.84
C ALA A 97 -12.61 -7.38 10.05
N HIS A 98 -13.07 -8.50 10.62
CA HIS A 98 -13.07 -9.80 9.94
C HIS A 98 -14.06 -9.84 8.76
N LEU A 99 -15.10 -9.00 8.76
CA LEU A 99 -16.03 -8.92 7.63
C LEU A 99 -15.36 -8.40 6.36
N LEU A 100 -14.25 -7.65 6.46
CA LEU A 100 -13.50 -7.19 5.28
C LEU A 100 -12.89 -8.35 4.48
N ASP A 101 -12.69 -9.52 5.08
CA ASP A 101 -12.17 -10.72 4.40
C ASP A 101 -13.10 -11.19 3.27
N ILE A 102 -14.41 -10.94 3.40
CA ILE A 102 -15.40 -11.24 2.35
C ILE A 102 -15.00 -10.57 1.02
N ALA A 103 -14.46 -9.35 1.07
CA ALA A 103 -14.01 -8.63 -0.13
C ALA A 103 -12.81 -9.32 -0.82
N MET A 104 -11.93 -9.98 -0.06
CA MET A 104 -10.77 -10.70 -0.59
C MET A 104 -11.08 -12.15 -0.99
N GLY A 105 -12.11 -12.75 -0.38
CA GLY A 105 -12.54 -14.12 -0.66
C GLY A 105 -13.16 -14.30 -2.06
N PHE A 106 -13.89 -13.30 -2.57
CA PHE A 106 -14.51 -13.37 -3.89
C PHE A 106 -13.59 -12.85 -5.01
N LYS A 107 -13.42 -13.65 -6.08
CA LYS A 107 -12.60 -13.29 -7.25
C LYS A 107 -13.03 -11.97 -7.90
N THR A 108 -14.34 -11.73 -8.01
CA THR A 108 -14.88 -10.50 -8.62
C THR A 108 -14.54 -9.26 -7.79
N LEU A 109 -14.75 -9.31 -6.46
CA LEU A 109 -14.43 -8.20 -5.57
C LEU A 109 -12.92 -7.92 -5.51
N ARG A 110 -12.09 -8.96 -5.54
CA ARG A 110 -10.64 -8.81 -5.65
C ARG A 110 -10.21 -8.07 -6.92
N THR A 111 -10.89 -8.32 -8.03
CA THR A 111 -10.63 -7.62 -9.30
C THR A 111 -10.99 -6.13 -9.18
N ILE A 112 -12.12 -5.82 -8.53
CA ILE A 112 -12.52 -4.43 -8.25
C ILE A 112 -11.48 -3.74 -7.36
N LEU A 113 -11.04 -4.37 -6.27
CA LEU A 113 -10.01 -3.79 -5.41
C LEU A 113 -8.69 -3.60 -6.17
N SER A 114 -8.31 -4.58 -6.99
CA SER A 114 -7.11 -4.52 -7.82
C SER A 114 -7.15 -3.38 -8.84
N SER A 115 -8.33 -3.01 -9.36
CA SER A 115 -8.45 -1.86 -10.28
C SER A 115 -8.04 -0.55 -9.61
N VAL A 116 -8.49 -0.33 -8.37
CA VAL A 116 -8.15 0.89 -7.62
C VAL A 116 -6.68 0.90 -7.22
N THR A 117 -6.11 -0.27 -6.88
CA THR A 117 -4.69 -0.36 -6.49
C THR A 117 -3.73 -0.40 -7.68
N HIS A 118 -4.20 -0.71 -8.90
CA HIS A 118 -3.38 -0.77 -10.11
C HIS A 118 -2.64 0.56 -10.36
N ASN A 119 -3.38 1.67 -10.28
CA ASN A 119 -2.87 3.04 -10.45
C ASN A 119 -2.63 3.76 -9.11
N GLY A 120 -2.43 3.01 -8.01
CA GLY A 120 -2.36 3.55 -6.66
C GLY A 120 -1.28 4.63 -6.46
N LYS A 121 -0.11 4.49 -7.12
CA LYS A 121 0.94 5.52 -7.07
C LYS A 121 0.48 6.85 -7.65
N GLN A 122 -0.21 6.82 -8.80
CA GLN A 122 -0.73 8.02 -9.45
C GLN A 122 -1.87 8.64 -8.63
N LEU A 123 -2.75 7.81 -8.06
CA LEU A 123 -3.83 8.27 -7.18
C LEU A 123 -3.28 9.03 -5.96
N VAL A 124 -2.28 8.47 -5.26
CA VAL A 124 -1.66 9.12 -4.08
C VAL A 124 -0.99 10.44 -4.47
N LEU A 125 -0.29 10.50 -5.61
CA LEU A 125 0.31 11.74 -6.11
C LEU A 125 -0.74 12.79 -6.45
N THR A 126 -1.87 12.39 -7.02
CA THR A 126 -2.98 13.30 -7.39
C THR A 126 -3.68 13.85 -6.14
N VAL A 127 -3.91 13.03 -5.12
CA VAL A 127 -4.43 13.48 -3.81
C VAL A 127 -3.42 14.43 -3.13
N GLY A 128 -2.12 14.16 -3.27
CA GLY A 128 -1.07 15.07 -2.81
C GLY A 128 -1.13 16.44 -3.50
N LEU A 129 -1.32 16.47 -4.82
CA LEU A 129 -1.50 17.72 -5.58
C LEU A 129 -2.74 18.49 -5.10
N LEU A 130 -3.86 17.79 -4.89
CA LEU A 130 -5.08 18.38 -4.34
C LEU A 130 -4.83 19.04 -2.98
N ALA A 131 -4.14 18.37 -2.06
CA ALA A 131 -3.80 18.92 -0.75
C ALA A 131 -2.95 20.20 -0.87
N VAL A 132 -1.97 20.22 -1.77
CA VAL A 132 -1.12 21.41 -2.02
C VAL A 132 -1.93 22.56 -2.60
N VAL A 133 -2.79 22.30 -3.59
CA VAL A 133 -3.63 23.35 -4.19
C VAL A 133 -4.58 23.94 -3.15
N VAL A 134 -5.25 23.10 -2.36
CA VAL A 134 -6.15 23.56 -1.29
C VAL A 134 -5.38 24.36 -0.25
N TYR A 135 -4.17 23.94 0.13
CA TYR A 135 -3.32 24.69 1.05
C TYR A 135 -2.99 26.11 0.54
N LEU A 136 -2.69 26.27 -0.75
CA LEU A 136 -2.46 27.59 -1.35
C LEU A 136 -3.71 28.48 -1.24
N TYR A 137 -4.89 27.94 -1.53
CA TYR A 137 -6.16 28.66 -1.34
C TYR A 137 -6.39 29.01 0.13
N THR A 138 -6.06 28.12 1.07
CA THR A 138 -6.14 28.39 2.51
C THR A 138 -5.23 29.55 2.92
N VAL A 139 -3.98 29.61 2.45
CA VAL A 139 -3.06 30.71 2.78
C VAL A 139 -3.62 32.04 2.29
N VAL A 140 -4.16 32.08 1.07
CA VAL A 140 -4.79 33.29 0.51
C VAL A 140 -6.03 33.69 1.34
N ALA A 141 -6.91 32.74 1.66
CA ALA A 141 -8.08 32.98 2.48
C ALA A 141 -7.72 33.49 3.89
N PHE A 142 -6.74 32.86 4.53
CA PHE A 142 -6.30 33.20 5.89
C PHE A 142 -5.72 34.62 5.98
N ASN A 143 -4.96 35.05 4.96
CA ASN A 143 -4.34 36.38 4.99
C ASN A 143 -5.29 37.51 4.53
N PHE A 144 -6.14 37.26 3.53
CA PHE A 144 -6.94 38.31 2.89
C PHE A 144 -8.44 38.24 3.20
N PHE A 145 -8.99 37.05 3.40
CA PHE A 145 -10.44 36.82 3.52
C PHE A 145 -10.88 36.35 4.91
N ARG A 146 -10.01 36.40 5.92
CA ARG A 146 -10.29 35.89 7.28
C ARG A 146 -11.63 36.35 7.85
N LYS A 147 -12.01 37.60 7.62
CA LYS A 147 -13.27 38.18 8.13
C LYS A 147 -14.54 37.46 7.64
N PHE A 148 -14.51 36.84 6.45
CA PHE A 148 -15.68 36.16 5.87
C PHE A 148 -15.91 34.77 6.48
N TYR A 149 -14.90 34.19 7.14
CA TYR A 149 -14.97 32.85 7.74
C TYR A 149 -15.47 32.86 9.19
N ASN A 150 -15.82 34.04 9.70
CA ASN A 150 -16.28 34.24 11.07
C ASN A 150 -17.81 34.33 11.04
N LYS A 151 -18.47 33.19 11.22
CA LYS A 151 -19.93 33.14 11.26
C LYS A 151 -20.38 33.64 12.64
N SER A 152 -21.00 34.81 12.70
CA SER A 152 -21.58 35.35 13.93
C SER A 152 -23.04 34.89 14.04
N GLU A 153 -23.27 33.63 14.41
CA GLU A 153 -24.64 33.15 14.63
C GLU A 153 -25.22 33.62 15.98
N ASP A 154 -24.41 33.97 16.98
CA ASP A 154 -24.84 34.64 18.23
C ASP A 154 -23.67 35.41 18.88
N ASP A 155 -23.96 36.55 19.55
CA ASP A 155 -22.99 37.50 20.15
C ASP A 155 -22.06 36.89 21.23
N ASP A 156 -22.33 35.66 21.68
CA ASP A 156 -21.61 35.04 22.80
C ASP A 156 -20.48 34.07 22.39
N GLU A 157 -20.50 33.49 21.17
CA GLU A 157 -19.42 32.60 20.67
C GLU A 157 -19.27 32.67 19.14
N PRO A 158 -18.34 33.47 18.58
CA PRO A 158 -18.08 33.47 17.14
C PRO A 158 -17.45 32.14 16.71
N ASP A 159 -18.09 31.40 15.80
CA ASP A 159 -17.56 30.17 15.24
C ASP A 159 -16.50 30.50 14.18
N MET A 160 -15.30 30.83 14.64
CA MET A 160 -14.20 31.28 13.80
C MET A 160 -13.50 30.09 13.13
N LYS A 161 -13.81 29.86 11.84
CA LYS A 161 -13.24 28.74 11.07
C LYS A 161 -11.79 28.98 10.65
N CYS A 162 -11.32 30.22 10.63
CA CYS A 162 -9.98 30.60 10.18
C CYS A 162 -9.22 31.47 11.19
N ASP A 163 -9.29 31.11 12.48
CA ASP A 163 -8.43 31.71 13.50
C ASP A 163 -7.00 31.16 13.51
N ASP A 164 -6.90 29.83 13.47
CA ASP A 164 -5.65 29.10 13.33
C ASP A 164 -5.48 28.61 11.89
N MET A 165 -4.24 28.65 11.40
CA MET A 165 -3.92 28.18 10.04
C MET A 165 -4.31 26.71 9.82
N MET A 166 -4.13 25.86 10.84
CA MET A 166 -4.49 24.44 10.77
C MET A 166 -6.01 24.26 10.70
N THR A 167 -6.77 24.99 11.53
CA THR A 167 -8.25 24.94 11.54
C THR A 167 -8.81 25.41 10.19
N CYS A 168 -8.26 26.49 9.64
CA CYS A 168 -8.63 27.00 8.32
C CYS A 168 -8.34 25.97 7.21
N TYR A 169 -7.17 25.31 7.26
CA TYR A 169 -6.80 24.28 6.28
C TYR A 169 -7.69 23.05 6.36
N LEU A 170 -7.96 22.56 7.58
CA LEU A 170 -8.88 21.45 7.82
C LEU A 170 -10.29 21.78 7.35
N PHE A 171 -10.76 23.02 7.56
CA PHE A 171 -12.04 23.48 7.05
C PHE A 171 -12.12 23.39 5.51
N HIS A 172 -11.10 23.87 4.79
CA HIS A 172 -11.08 23.79 3.32
C HIS A 172 -10.98 22.34 2.82
N MET A 173 -10.19 21.49 3.47
CA MET A 173 -10.06 20.08 3.10
C MET A 173 -11.32 19.27 3.40
N TYR A 174 -11.97 19.54 4.54
CA TYR A 174 -13.17 18.83 4.98
C TYR A 174 -14.40 19.34 4.24
N VAL A 175 -14.72 20.63 4.36
CA VAL A 175 -15.94 21.24 3.79
C VAL A 175 -15.71 21.62 2.34
N GLY A 176 -14.65 22.38 2.02
CA GLY A 176 -14.44 22.94 0.69
C GLY A 176 -14.36 21.89 -0.43
N VAL A 177 -13.62 20.80 -0.24
CA VAL A 177 -13.49 19.72 -1.25
C VAL A 177 -14.77 18.87 -1.35
N ARG A 178 -15.60 18.82 -0.30
CA ARG A 178 -16.81 17.99 -0.26
C ARG A 178 -18.06 18.73 -0.74
N ALA A 179 -18.10 20.04 -0.53
CA ALA A 179 -19.18 20.90 -1.00
C ALA A 179 -19.24 20.85 -2.53
N GLY A 180 -20.41 20.50 -3.07
CA GLY A 180 -20.58 20.28 -4.50
C GLY A 180 -20.40 21.54 -5.35
N GLY A 181 -20.67 22.73 -4.80
CA GLY A 181 -20.43 24.04 -5.45
C GLY A 181 -19.12 24.71 -5.05
N GLY A 182 -18.29 24.07 -4.23
CA GLY A 182 -17.04 24.62 -3.72
C GLY A 182 -17.19 25.38 -2.40
N ILE A 183 -16.17 26.14 -2.03
CA ILE A 183 -16.08 26.77 -0.69
C ILE A 183 -17.08 27.92 -0.49
N GLY A 184 -17.58 28.53 -1.57
CA GLY A 184 -18.55 29.64 -1.52
C GLY A 184 -19.92 29.26 -0.98
N ASP A 185 -20.29 27.97 -0.99
CA ASP A 185 -21.59 27.49 -0.48
C ASP A 185 -21.69 27.57 1.05
N GLU A 186 -20.55 27.64 1.74
CA GLU A 186 -20.45 27.45 3.19
C GLU A 186 -19.95 28.70 3.92
N ILE A 187 -19.60 29.74 3.17
CA ILE A 187 -19.10 31.03 3.65
C ILE A 187 -20.18 32.09 3.41
N GLU A 188 -20.17 33.15 4.21
CA GLU A 188 -21.09 34.28 4.03
C GLU A 188 -20.99 34.94 2.65
N ASP A 189 -22.10 35.52 2.20
CA ASP A 189 -22.22 36.19 0.91
C ASP A 189 -21.25 37.39 0.83
N PRO A 190 -20.43 37.51 -0.24
CA PRO A 190 -19.53 38.65 -0.44
C PRO A 190 -20.22 39.99 -0.68
N ALA A 191 -21.53 40.03 -0.92
CA ALA A 191 -22.26 41.23 -1.32
C ALA A 191 -22.07 42.41 -0.35
N GLY A 192 -21.61 43.55 -0.87
CA GLY A 192 -21.48 44.79 -0.10
C GLY A 192 -20.13 44.98 0.59
N ASP A 193 -19.17 44.07 0.41
CA ASP A 193 -17.80 44.24 0.91
C ASP A 193 -16.85 44.87 -0.12
N PRO A 194 -15.86 45.70 0.27
CA PRO A 194 -14.87 46.23 -0.67
C PRO A 194 -14.10 45.17 -1.47
N TYR A 195 -14.01 43.93 -0.97
CA TYR A 195 -13.32 42.82 -1.63
C TYR A 195 -14.27 41.87 -2.38
N GLU A 196 -15.54 42.23 -2.60
CA GLU A 196 -16.57 41.41 -3.26
C GLU A 196 -16.06 40.76 -4.55
N MET A 197 -15.51 41.55 -5.47
CA MET A 197 -14.98 41.06 -6.75
C MET A 197 -13.85 40.03 -6.58
N TYR A 198 -12.95 40.24 -5.62
CA TYR A 198 -11.84 39.31 -5.36
C TYR A 198 -12.34 38.01 -4.72
N ARG A 199 -13.37 38.10 -3.87
CA ARG A 199 -13.99 36.93 -3.23
C ARG A 199 -14.73 36.06 -4.26
N ILE A 200 -15.49 36.68 -5.17
CA ILE A 200 -16.16 35.96 -6.27
C ILE A 200 -15.14 35.23 -7.16
N VAL A 201 -14.05 35.91 -7.55
CA VAL A 201 -12.99 35.28 -8.35
C VAL A 201 -12.34 34.11 -7.60
N PHE A 202 -12.09 34.26 -6.30
CA PHE A 202 -11.55 33.20 -5.46
C PHE A 202 -12.48 31.97 -5.42
N ASP A 203 -13.78 32.16 -5.21
CA ASP A 203 -14.74 31.05 -5.14
C ASP A 203 -14.90 30.31 -6.47
N ILE A 204 -15.01 31.06 -7.58
CA ILE A 204 -15.13 30.47 -8.93
C ILE A 204 -13.86 29.71 -9.33
N THR A 205 -12.68 30.27 -9.02
CA THR A 205 -11.41 29.59 -9.32
C THR A 205 -11.20 28.35 -8.45
N PHE A 206 -11.57 28.41 -7.16
CA PHE A 206 -11.57 27.23 -6.29
C PHE A 206 -12.48 26.13 -6.83
N PHE A 207 -13.72 26.45 -7.18
CA PHE A 207 -14.68 25.50 -7.75
C PHE A 207 -14.14 24.87 -9.05
N PHE A 208 -13.64 25.67 -9.97
CA PHE A 208 -13.14 25.16 -11.25
C PHE A 208 -11.92 24.26 -11.10
N PHE A 209 -10.90 24.67 -10.34
CA PHE A 209 -9.68 23.88 -10.21
C PHE A 209 -9.86 22.65 -9.33
N VAL A 210 -10.47 22.81 -8.15
CA VAL A 210 -10.56 21.72 -7.16
C VAL A 210 -11.68 20.75 -7.48
N ILE A 211 -12.89 21.27 -7.73
CA ILE A 211 -14.07 20.42 -7.90
C ILE A 211 -14.17 19.92 -9.35
N VAL A 212 -14.12 20.81 -10.34
CA VAL A 212 -14.34 20.42 -11.75
C VAL A 212 -13.13 19.68 -12.32
N ILE A 213 -11.91 20.14 -12.08
CA ILE A 213 -10.72 19.52 -12.67
C ILE A 213 -10.17 18.39 -11.78
N LEU A 214 -9.74 18.68 -10.55
CA LEU A 214 -8.98 17.71 -9.75
C LEU A 214 -9.82 16.48 -9.34
N LEU A 215 -11.07 16.66 -8.91
CA LEU A 215 -11.94 15.50 -8.60
C LEU A 215 -12.29 14.68 -9.84
N ALA A 216 -12.48 15.32 -11.00
CA ALA A 216 -12.72 14.61 -12.25
C ALA A 216 -11.50 13.79 -12.70
N ILE A 217 -10.27 14.27 -12.46
CA ILE A 217 -9.06 13.49 -12.71
C ILE A 217 -9.02 12.24 -11.81
N ILE A 218 -9.35 12.37 -10.52
CA ILE A 218 -9.38 11.22 -9.59
C ILE A 218 -10.38 10.17 -10.06
N GLN A 219 -11.59 10.58 -10.45
CA GLN A 219 -12.60 9.67 -10.99
C GLN A 219 -12.15 9.06 -12.34
N GLY A 220 -11.54 9.87 -13.21
CA GLY A 220 -11.01 9.44 -14.50
C GLY A 220 -9.94 8.37 -14.36
N LEU A 221 -9.01 8.49 -13.41
CA LEU A 221 -7.97 7.49 -13.14
C LEU A 221 -8.54 6.12 -12.72
N ILE A 222 -9.65 6.12 -11.98
CA ILE A 222 -10.34 4.89 -11.58
C ILE A 222 -11.01 4.25 -12.81
N ILE A 223 -11.67 5.04 -13.64
CA ILE A 223 -12.32 4.55 -14.87
C ILE A 223 -11.29 3.99 -15.84
N ASP A 224 -10.16 4.67 -16.01
CA ASP A 224 -9.05 4.24 -16.85
C ASP A 224 -8.47 2.89 -16.39
N ALA A 225 -8.27 2.72 -15.07
CA ALA A 225 -7.81 1.45 -14.51
C ALA A 225 -8.79 0.28 -14.76
N PHE A 226 -10.10 0.54 -14.74
CA PHE A 226 -11.09 -0.47 -15.13
C PHE A 226 -11.04 -0.78 -16.64
N GLY A 227 -10.78 0.22 -17.47
CA GLY A 227 -10.56 0.07 -18.91
C GLY A 227 -9.35 -0.81 -19.21
N GLU A 228 -8.20 -0.50 -18.62
CA GLU A 228 -6.96 -1.24 -18.83
C GLU A 228 -7.07 -2.71 -18.42
N LEU A 229 -7.66 -3.00 -17.25
CA LEU A 229 -7.88 -4.38 -16.81
C LEU A 229 -8.79 -5.18 -17.75
N ARG A 230 -9.76 -4.52 -18.39
CA ARG A 230 -10.61 -5.14 -19.39
C ARG A 230 -9.83 -5.44 -20.67
N ASP A 231 -9.00 -4.51 -21.12
CA ASP A 231 -8.18 -4.67 -22.32
C ASP A 231 -7.14 -5.78 -22.15
N GLN A 232 -6.54 -5.91 -20.97
CA GLN A 232 -5.63 -7.02 -20.65
C GLN A 232 -6.32 -8.39 -20.75
N GLN A 233 -7.56 -8.51 -20.25
CA GLN A 233 -8.32 -9.74 -20.35
C GLN A 233 -8.68 -10.08 -21.80
N GLU A 234 -9.03 -9.07 -22.58
CA GLU A 234 -9.34 -9.22 -24.00
C GLU A 234 -8.11 -9.62 -24.81
N GLN A 235 -6.95 -9.02 -24.53
CA GLN A 235 -5.68 -9.37 -25.17
C GLN A 235 -5.29 -10.82 -24.90
N VAL A 236 -5.44 -11.30 -23.66
CA VAL A 236 -5.17 -12.71 -23.32
C VAL A 236 -6.10 -13.64 -24.08
N ARG A 237 -7.38 -13.27 -24.24
CA ARG A 237 -8.36 -14.04 -25.00
C ARG A 237 -7.98 -14.09 -26.49
N GLU A 238 -7.68 -12.95 -27.09
CA GLU A 238 -7.28 -12.85 -28.49
C GLU A 238 -5.99 -13.64 -28.77
N ASP A 239 -5.02 -13.59 -27.86
CA ASP A 239 -3.75 -14.32 -28.00
C ASP A 239 -3.96 -15.83 -28.07
N MET A 240 -4.88 -16.36 -27.26
CA MET A 240 -5.24 -17.78 -27.28
C MET A 240 -6.00 -18.20 -28.54
N GLU A 241 -6.69 -17.26 -29.20
CA GLU A 241 -7.50 -17.54 -30.39
C GLU A 241 -6.71 -17.38 -31.69
N THR A 242 -5.74 -16.47 -31.74
CA THR A 242 -5.09 -16.04 -32.99
C THR A 242 -3.75 -16.70 -33.28
N LYS A 243 -3.01 -17.15 -32.26
CA LYS A 243 -1.67 -17.71 -32.43
C LYS A 243 -1.45 -18.95 -31.56
N CYS A 244 -0.59 -19.86 -32.00
CA CYS A 244 -0.17 -20.95 -31.15
C CYS A 244 0.91 -20.45 -30.18
N PHE A 245 0.66 -20.55 -28.87
CA PHE A 245 1.61 -20.09 -27.83
C PHE A 245 3.05 -20.62 -28.00
N ILE A 246 3.21 -21.82 -28.59
CA ILE A 246 4.51 -22.47 -28.74
C ILE A 246 5.17 -22.21 -30.11
N CYS A 247 4.43 -22.28 -31.21
CA CYS A 247 5.01 -22.24 -32.56
C CYS A 247 4.71 -20.98 -33.37
N GLY A 248 3.93 -20.03 -32.84
CA GLY A 248 3.56 -18.78 -33.51
C GLY A 248 2.45 -19.01 -34.53
#